data_AF-A0A9P8GYI2-F1
#
_entry.id   AF-A0A9P8GYI2-F1
#
_cell.length_a   1.000
_cell.length_b   1.000
_cell.length_c   1.000
_cell.angle_alpha   90.00
_cell.angle_beta   90.00
_cell.angle_gamma   90.00
#
_symmetry.space_group_name_H-M   'P 1'
#
loop_
_entity.id
_entity.type
_entity.pdbx_description
1 polymer ?
#
loop_
_entity_poly.entity_id
_entity_poly.type
_entity_poly.pdbx_seq_one_letter_code
_entity_poly.pdbx_strand_id
1 'polypeptide(L)'
;MEEIQPILKKATESITKLQKSHRASKRCLEATERALARIGKKMGSTINNIDKTGQDAVHNSIMLLREQIEQRNHDILGAEECKKQQLKNYRLYHKALRSVEELISGEIDQCVGSIYCDGHDWLTESIARWEEENKKAEGKIRKLEWQLRTLVDLLLPYLAVAASNDNTNGLTMSIAGSVLRAMRPAARPALRPAAPVRLLQPVQCIRHSSHSPLGSSSSPARKKVTLPTIMSLYRKNEPITVITAHDFPSAHVADQAGIDIVLVGDSLAMVALGMDDTSEVLMEEMLLHCRSVARGAKSAFLVGDLPMGTYEISPDQALQSAITMIKTGRVHAIKLEGGAEMAPTIKKITSAGIPVLAHVGLTPQRQNSLGGFRVQGKTTASALKLLQDARAVQEAGAFATVVEAVPAEIATLVTKKLRIPTIGIGAGNGCSGQVLVQVDMLGNFPPGRFLPKFVKKYGDVWGESSRAIQQYKEEVKTRAYPAVEHTYAMPQAELAEFEKLMAEDKEETSV
;
A
#
# COMPACT_ATOMS: atom_id res chain seq x y z
N MET A 1 -14.79 -47.25 12.19
CA MET A 1 -14.48 -47.55 10.77
C MET A 1 -15.74 -47.52 9.89
N GLU A 2 -16.82 -48.21 10.26
CA GLU A 2 -18.10 -48.19 9.50
C GLU A 2 -18.75 -46.79 9.43
N GLU A 3 -18.60 -45.95 10.46
CA GLU A 3 -19.11 -44.56 10.47
C GLU A 3 -18.27 -43.59 9.62
N ILE A 4 -16.98 -43.87 9.43
CA ILE A 4 -16.02 -43.00 8.72
C ILE A 4 -16.04 -43.24 7.21
N GLN A 5 -16.33 -44.49 6.77
CA GLN A 5 -16.41 -44.84 5.36
C GLN A 5 -17.36 -43.97 4.51
N PRO A 6 -18.61 -43.69 4.93
CA PRO A 6 -19.51 -42.84 4.15
C PRO A 6 -19.01 -41.39 4.05
N ILE A 7 -18.31 -40.89 5.07
CA ILE A 7 -17.71 -39.54 5.09
C ILE A 7 -16.54 -39.45 4.11
N LEU A 8 -15.62 -40.41 4.15
CA LEU A 8 -14.50 -40.51 3.21
C LEU A 8 -14.98 -40.69 1.76
N LYS A 9 -16.04 -41.46 1.54
CA LYS A 9 -16.65 -41.64 0.21
C LYS A 9 -17.21 -40.31 -0.31
N LYS A 10 -17.93 -39.54 0.52
CA LYS A 10 -18.50 -38.24 0.15
C LYS A 10 -17.42 -37.18 -0.10
N ALA A 11 -16.33 -37.20 0.65
CA ALA A 11 -15.15 -36.36 0.42
C ALA A 11 -14.46 -36.72 -0.91
N THR A 12 -14.26 -38.01 -1.17
CA THR A 12 -13.64 -38.51 -2.41
C THR A 12 -14.47 -38.19 -3.66
N GLU A 13 -15.80 -38.32 -3.57
CA GLU A 13 -16.72 -37.92 -4.65
C GLU A 13 -16.69 -36.41 -4.92
N SER A 14 -16.58 -35.60 -3.86
CA SER A 14 -16.47 -34.14 -3.96
C SER A 14 -15.14 -33.72 -4.59
N ILE A 15 -14.02 -34.33 -4.16
CA ILE A 15 -12.69 -34.12 -4.75
C ILE A 15 -12.68 -34.54 -6.22
N THR A 16 -13.31 -35.67 -6.57
CA THR A 16 -13.37 -36.16 -7.96
C THR A 16 -14.19 -35.22 -8.86
N LYS A 17 -15.31 -34.67 -8.37
CA LYS A 17 -16.11 -33.65 -9.08
C LYS A 17 -15.29 -32.36 -9.30
N LEU A 18 -14.53 -31.95 -8.29
CA LEU A 18 -13.65 -30.78 -8.36
C LEU A 18 -12.50 -30.99 -9.36
N GLN A 19 -11.85 -32.16 -9.35
CA GLN A 19 -10.79 -32.50 -10.32
C GLN A 19 -11.32 -32.54 -11.76
N LYS A 20 -12.55 -33.03 -12.00
CA LYS A 20 -13.18 -32.98 -13.33
C LYS A 20 -13.44 -31.54 -13.78
N SER A 21 -13.95 -30.69 -12.88
CA SER A 21 -14.19 -29.26 -13.14
C SER A 21 -12.89 -28.49 -13.42
N HIS A 22 -11.81 -28.81 -12.70
CA HIS A 22 -10.47 -28.25 -12.91
C HIS A 22 -9.88 -28.65 -14.26
N ARG A 23 -9.94 -29.94 -14.63
CA ARG A 23 -9.49 -30.40 -15.96
C ARG A 23 -10.27 -29.74 -17.10
N ALA A 24 -11.57 -29.52 -16.93
CA ALA A 24 -12.38 -28.79 -17.91
C ALA A 24 -11.94 -27.32 -18.03
N SER A 25 -11.65 -26.67 -16.90
CA SER A 25 -11.16 -25.29 -16.86
C SER A 25 -9.76 -25.15 -17.47
N LYS A 26 -8.85 -26.09 -17.18
CA LYS A 26 -7.50 -26.14 -17.77
C LYS A 26 -7.55 -26.33 -19.30
N ARG A 27 -8.43 -27.21 -19.79
CA ARG A 27 -8.66 -27.40 -21.23
C ARG A 27 -9.20 -26.13 -21.89
N CYS A 28 -10.09 -25.40 -21.21
CA CYS A 28 -10.60 -24.11 -21.68
C CYS A 28 -9.46 -23.08 -21.78
N LEU A 29 -8.62 -22.96 -20.75
CA LEU A 29 -7.47 -22.04 -20.74
C LEU A 29 -6.46 -22.37 -21.85
N GLU A 30 -6.10 -23.65 -22.03
CA GLU A 30 -5.20 -24.10 -23.10
C GLU A 30 -5.82 -23.90 -24.50
N ALA A 31 -7.15 -23.98 -24.63
CA ALA A 31 -7.86 -23.66 -25.87
C ALA A 31 -7.78 -22.15 -26.16
N THR A 32 -7.97 -21.31 -25.14
CA THR A 32 -7.82 -19.84 -25.23
C THR A 32 -6.38 -19.45 -25.56
N GLU A 33 -5.37 -20.05 -24.92
CA GLU A 33 -3.96 -19.80 -25.23
C GLU A 33 -3.60 -20.19 -26.67
N ARG A 34 -4.08 -21.36 -27.15
CA ARG A 34 -3.90 -21.78 -28.55
C ARG A 34 -4.61 -20.86 -29.53
N ALA A 35 -5.79 -20.36 -29.18
CA ALA A 35 -6.52 -19.39 -29.98
C ALA A 35 -5.75 -18.06 -30.07
N LEU A 36 -5.26 -17.53 -28.94
CA LEU A 36 -4.47 -16.30 -28.86
C LEU A 36 -3.11 -16.41 -29.59
N ALA A 37 -2.43 -17.56 -29.51
CA ALA A 37 -1.20 -17.80 -30.26
C ALA A 37 -1.43 -17.85 -31.78
N ARG A 38 -2.57 -18.40 -32.23
CA ARG A 38 -2.98 -18.36 -33.65
C ARG A 38 -3.32 -16.94 -34.08
N ILE A 39 -3.95 -16.14 -33.21
CA ILE A 39 -4.25 -14.72 -33.45
C ILE A 39 -2.95 -13.93 -33.63
N GLY A 40 -1.96 -14.10 -32.75
CA GLY A 40 -0.66 -13.44 -32.86
C GLY A 40 0.08 -13.78 -34.16
N LYS A 41 0.07 -15.05 -34.59
CA LYS A 41 0.66 -15.47 -35.88
C LYS A 41 -0.07 -14.87 -37.08
N LYS A 42 -1.41 -14.84 -37.07
CA LYS A 42 -2.20 -14.34 -38.19
C LYS A 42 -2.09 -12.81 -38.31
N MET A 43 -2.11 -12.08 -37.19
CA MET A 43 -1.86 -10.63 -37.17
C MET A 43 -0.45 -10.28 -37.64
N GLY A 44 0.58 -11.02 -37.22
CA GLY A 44 1.94 -10.83 -37.73
C GLY A 44 2.04 -11.00 -39.25
N SER A 45 1.31 -11.96 -39.82
CA SER A 45 1.24 -12.13 -41.28
C SER A 45 0.50 -11.01 -42.00
N THR A 46 -0.57 -10.47 -41.40
CA THR A 46 -1.33 -9.34 -41.97
C THR A 46 -0.51 -8.04 -41.92
N ILE A 47 0.20 -7.78 -40.81
CA ILE A 47 1.10 -6.62 -40.67
C ILE A 47 2.24 -6.68 -41.70
N ASN A 48 2.85 -7.85 -41.89
CA ASN A 48 3.90 -8.03 -42.91
C ASN A 48 3.40 -7.91 -44.37
N ASN A 49 2.09 -8.08 -44.62
CA ASN A 49 1.47 -7.87 -45.92
C ASN A 49 1.03 -6.41 -46.14
N ILE A 50 0.69 -5.68 -45.07
CA ILE A 50 0.38 -4.24 -45.10
C ILE A 50 1.61 -3.44 -45.54
N ASP A 51 2.82 -3.83 -45.13
CA ASP A 51 4.08 -3.21 -45.57
C ASP A 51 4.35 -3.36 -47.09
N LYS A 52 3.59 -4.21 -47.80
CA LYS A 52 3.82 -4.55 -49.21
C LYS A 52 2.77 -4.04 -50.19
N THR A 53 1.63 -3.47 -49.76
CA THR A 53 0.56 -3.03 -50.68
C THR A 53 -0.09 -1.72 -50.25
N GLY A 54 -0.29 -0.82 -51.22
CA GLY A 54 -0.76 0.56 -51.03
C GLY A 54 -2.17 0.71 -50.44
N GLN A 55 -2.51 1.97 -50.13
CA GLN A 55 -3.57 2.44 -49.21
C GLN A 55 -4.95 1.75 -49.31
N ASP A 56 -5.39 1.27 -50.47
CA ASP A 56 -6.70 0.59 -50.60
C ASP A 56 -6.71 -0.83 -49.99
N ALA A 57 -5.57 -1.51 -49.95
CA ALA A 57 -5.42 -2.81 -49.29
C ALA A 57 -5.45 -2.69 -47.76
N VAL A 58 -5.05 -1.53 -47.23
CA VAL A 58 -5.04 -1.22 -45.79
C VAL A 58 -6.47 -1.05 -45.28
N HIS A 59 -7.35 -0.37 -46.04
CA HIS A 59 -8.75 -0.18 -45.67
C HIS A 59 -9.52 -1.50 -45.57
N ASN A 60 -9.39 -2.39 -46.57
CA ASN A 60 -10.02 -3.72 -46.55
C ASN A 60 -9.44 -4.62 -45.45
N SER A 61 -8.13 -4.53 -45.18
CA SER A 61 -7.50 -5.29 -44.10
C SER A 61 -7.95 -4.83 -42.71
N ILE A 62 -8.19 -3.53 -42.53
CA ILE A 62 -8.73 -2.95 -41.28
C ILE A 62 -10.19 -3.38 -41.06
N MET A 63 -11.02 -3.39 -42.11
CA MET A 63 -12.41 -3.87 -42.01
C MET A 63 -12.48 -5.37 -41.69
N LEU A 64 -11.61 -6.19 -42.29
CA LEU A 64 -11.50 -7.62 -41.98
C LEU A 64 -10.98 -7.88 -40.55
N LEU A 65 -10.05 -7.04 -40.06
CA LEU A 65 -9.57 -7.03 -38.68
C LEU A 65 -10.69 -6.64 -37.70
N ARG A 66 -11.53 -5.66 -38.06
CA ARG A 66 -12.67 -5.20 -37.25
C ARG A 66 -13.72 -6.29 -37.06
N GLU A 67 -14.14 -6.95 -38.14
CA GLU A 67 -15.11 -8.05 -38.08
C GLU A 67 -14.56 -9.22 -37.24
N GLN A 68 -13.26 -9.51 -37.36
CA GLN A 68 -12.58 -10.53 -36.55
C GLN A 68 -12.42 -10.14 -35.07
N ILE A 69 -12.29 -8.85 -34.73
CA ILE A 69 -12.23 -8.36 -33.35
C ILE A 69 -13.64 -8.40 -32.71
N GLU A 70 -14.69 -8.02 -33.44
CA GLU A 70 -16.08 -8.06 -32.97
C GLU A 70 -16.54 -9.50 -32.72
N GLN A 71 -16.24 -10.44 -33.63
CA GLN A 71 -16.58 -11.86 -33.47
C GLN A 71 -15.83 -12.51 -32.29
N ARG A 72 -14.65 -11.99 -31.91
CA ARG A 72 -13.78 -12.54 -30.86
C ARG A 72 -13.88 -11.82 -29.50
N ASN A 73 -14.54 -10.66 -29.44
CA ASN A 73 -14.99 -10.06 -28.18
C ASN A 73 -15.95 -11.00 -27.44
N HIS A 74 -16.69 -11.82 -28.20
CA HIS A 74 -17.54 -12.88 -27.67
C HIS A 74 -16.75 -14.00 -26.98
N ASP A 75 -15.55 -14.33 -27.48
CA ASP A 75 -14.64 -15.33 -26.90
C ASP A 75 -13.93 -14.79 -25.63
N ILE A 76 -13.61 -13.49 -25.59
CA ILE A 76 -13.02 -12.81 -24.43
C ILE A 76 -14.03 -12.70 -23.29
N LEU A 77 -15.29 -12.37 -23.60
CA LEU A 77 -16.39 -12.43 -22.63
C LEU A 77 -16.60 -13.86 -22.09
N GLY A 78 -16.43 -14.87 -22.94
CA GLY A 78 -16.40 -16.28 -22.53
C GLY A 78 -15.24 -16.61 -21.57
N ALA A 79 -14.07 -15.99 -21.76
CA ALA A 79 -12.92 -16.14 -20.86
C ALA A 79 -13.12 -15.42 -19.50
N GLU A 80 -13.77 -14.25 -19.49
CA GLU A 80 -14.18 -13.58 -18.25
C GLU A 80 -15.23 -14.39 -17.47
N GLU A 81 -16.19 -15.00 -18.16
CA GLU A 81 -17.17 -15.87 -17.53
C GLU A 81 -16.52 -17.15 -16.99
N CYS A 82 -15.52 -17.70 -17.70
CA CYS A 82 -14.67 -18.79 -17.22
C CYS A 82 -13.89 -18.41 -15.95
N LYS A 83 -13.31 -17.19 -15.92
CA LYS A 83 -12.61 -16.64 -14.75
C LYS A 83 -13.54 -16.44 -13.54
N LYS A 84 -14.75 -15.93 -13.76
CA LYS A 84 -15.78 -15.82 -12.70
C LYS A 84 -16.21 -17.20 -12.17
N GLN A 85 -16.35 -18.18 -13.07
CA GLN A 85 -16.68 -19.55 -12.69
C GLN A 85 -15.53 -20.22 -11.90
N GLN A 86 -14.27 -19.95 -12.26
CA GLN A 86 -13.11 -20.38 -11.48
C GLN A 86 -13.09 -19.76 -10.08
N LEU A 87 -13.40 -18.47 -9.95
CA LEU A 87 -13.49 -17.80 -8.65
C LEU A 87 -14.62 -18.37 -7.77
N LYS A 88 -15.77 -18.71 -8.37
CA LYS A 88 -16.86 -19.42 -7.67
C LYS A 88 -16.41 -20.81 -7.22
N ASN A 89 -15.74 -21.57 -8.08
CA ASN A 89 -15.22 -22.89 -7.75
C ASN A 89 -14.15 -22.82 -6.65
N TYR A 90 -13.31 -21.78 -6.62
CA TYR A 90 -12.33 -21.52 -5.56
C TYR A 90 -13.00 -21.28 -4.20
N ARG A 91 -14.09 -20.50 -4.15
CA ARG A 91 -14.86 -20.28 -2.91
C ARG A 91 -15.53 -21.55 -2.41
N LEU A 92 -16.06 -22.37 -3.32
CA LEU A 92 -16.61 -23.69 -3.01
C LEU A 92 -15.54 -24.66 -2.50
N TYR A 93 -14.34 -24.63 -3.09
CA TYR A 93 -13.18 -25.41 -2.68
C TYR A 93 -12.74 -25.06 -1.25
N HIS A 94 -12.59 -23.76 -0.96
CA HIS A 94 -12.18 -23.28 0.35
C HIS A 94 -13.24 -23.54 1.46
N LYS A 95 -14.52 -23.60 1.08
CA LYS A 95 -15.61 -23.98 1.98
C LYS A 95 -15.62 -25.49 2.26
N ALA A 96 -15.41 -26.31 1.23
CA ALA A 96 -15.29 -27.76 1.38
C ALA A 96 -14.07 -28.17 2.20
N LEU A 97 -12.92 -27.50 2.00
CA LEU A 97 -11.71 -27.70 2.80
C LEU A 97 -11.93 -27.40 4.28
N ARG A 98 -12.54 -26.25 4.60
CA ARG A 98 -12.86 -25.91 5.99
C ARG A 98 -13.82 -26.90 6.64
N SER A 99 -14.82 -27.37 5.91
CA SER A 99 -15.72 -28.41 6.45
C SER A 99 -15.01 -29.74 6.68
N VAL A 100 -14.01 -30.08 5.86
CA VAL A 100 -13.17 -31.28 6.06
C VAL A 100 -12.21 -31.09 7.23
N GLU A 101 -11.58 -29.92 7.39
CA GLU A 101 -10.73 -29.56 8.53
C GLU A 101 -11.52 -29.59 9.84
N GLU A 102 -12.72 -29.01 9.86
CA GLU A 102 -13.63 -29.03 11.02
C GLU A 102 -14.05 -30.46 11.39
N LEU A 103 -14.42 -31.30 10.41
CA LEU A 103 -14.76 -32.71 10.60
C LEU A 103 -13.58 -33.54 11.13
N ILE A 104 -12.37 -33.26 10.67
CA ILE A 104 -11.15 -33.95 11.10
C ILE A 104 -10.74 -33.52 12.51
N SER A 105 -10.89 -32.23 12.84
CA SER A 105 -10.54 -31.69 14.16
C SER A 105 -11.51 -32.08 15.27
N GLY A 106 -12.71 -32.56 14.93
CA GLY A 106 -13.78 -32.86 15.89
C GLY A 106 -13.82 -34.29 16.44
N GLU A 107 -13.29 -35.31 15.72
CA GLU A 107 -13.59 -36.72 16.06
C GLU A 107 -12.44 -37.73 15.88
N ILE A 108 -11.22 -37.33 15.50
CA ILE A 108 -10.11 -38.29 15.34
C ILE A 108 -8.93 -37.89 16.24
N ASP A 109 -9.04 -38.25 17.53
CA ASP A 109 -7.88 -38.37 18.40
C ASP A 109 -7.48 -39.85 18.47
N GLN A 110 -6.20 -40.12 18.19
CA GLN A 110 -5.45 -41.38 18.39
C GLN A 110 -5.46 -42.55 17.38
N CYS A 111 -6.07 -42.48 16.19
CA CYS A 111 -5.75 -43.48 15.15
C CYS A 111 -5.61 -42.79 13.80
N VAL A 112 -4.57 -43.16 13.03
CA VAL A 112 -4.23 -42.66 11.67
C VAL A 112 -3.16 -41.54 11.63
N GLY A 113 -2.05 -41.72 12.35
CA GLY A 113 -0.90 -40.80 12.26
C GLY A 113 -0.08 -40.88 10.95
N SER A 114 -0.13 -41.98 10.18
CA SER A 114 0.72 -42.14 8.99
C SER A 114 0.04 -41.80 7.66
N ILE A 115 -1.29 -41.90 7.54
CA ILE A 115 -2.03 -41.49 6.33
C ILE A 115 -2.26 -39.96 6.33
N TYR A 116 -2.26 -39.35 7.52
CA TYR A 116 -2.45 -37.91 7.73
C TYR A 116 -1.30 -37.08 7.18
N CYS A 117 -0.05 -37.50 7.42
CA CYS A 117 1.14 -36.77 6.95
C CYS A 117 1.25 -36.81 5.41
N ASP A 118 1.14 -38.00 4.79
CA ASP A 118 1.31 -38.14 3.34
C ASP A 118 0.19 -37.44 2.54
N GLY A 119 -1.05 -37.46 3.05
CA GLY A 119 -2.20 -36.80 2.42
C GLY A 119 -2.17 -35.27 2.55
N HIS A 120 -1.79 -34.76 3.73
CA HIS A 120 -1.66 -33.33 3.99
C HIS A 120 -0.48 -32.72 3.21
N ASP A 121 0.66 -33.42 3.15
CA ASP A 121 1.84 -32.96 2.42
C ASP A 121 1.60 -32.99 0.90
N TRP A 122 0.95 -34.03 0.37
CA TRP A 122 0.54 -34.08 -1.04
C TRP A 122 -0.45 -32.96 -1.41
N LEU A 123 -1.41 -32.65 -0.53
CA LEU A 123 -2.37 -31.56 -0.77
C LEU A 123 -1.68 -30.20 -0.73
N THR A 124 -0.81 -29.97 0.24
CA THR A 124 -0.07 -28.72 0.44
C THR A 124 0.88 -28.47 -0.74
N GLU A 125 1.61 -29.50 -1.18
CA GLU A 125 2.45 -29.41 -2.37
C GLU A 125 1.64 -29.18 -3.66
N SER A 126 0.47 -29.82 -3.79
CA SER A 126 -0.41 -29.64 -4.95
C SER A 126 -1.00 -28.22 -5.01
N ILE A 127 -1.33 -27.65 -3.85
CA ILE A 127 -1.79 -26.26 -3.72
C ILE A 127 -0.66 -25.29 -4.06
N ALA A 128 0.54 -25.49 -3.52
CA ALA A 128 1.70 -24.64 -3.81
C ALA A 128 2.06 -24.68 -5.31
N ARG A 129 2.05 -25.86 -5.94
CA ARG A 129 2.27 -26.02 -7.40
C ARG A 129 1.19 -25.30 -8.21
N TRP A 130 -0.05 -25.34 -7.76
CA TRP A 130 -1.18 -24.69 -8.43
C TRP A 130 -1.15 -23.16 -8.30
N GLU A 131 -0.78 -22.62 -7.13
CA GLU A 131 -0.61 -21.17 -6.92
C GLU A 131 0.55 -20.60 -7.76
N GLU A 132 1.64 -21.35 -7.86
CA GLU A 132 2.80 -21.05 -8.70
C GLU A 132 2.41 -21.01 -10.20
N GLU A 133 1.64 -21.99 -10.67
CA GLU A 133 1.11 -22.02 -12.05
C GLU A 133 0.13 -20.86 -12.33
N ASN A 134 -0.73 -20.51 -11.37
CA ASN A 134 -1.64 -19.38 -11.48
C ASN A 134 -0.92 -18.03 -11.50
N LYS A 135 0.10 -17.82 -10.65
CA LYS A 135 0.93 -16.60 -10.68
C LYS A 135 1.62 -16.44 -12.04
N LYS A 136 2.09 -17.54 -12.64
CA LYS A 136 2.68 -17.56 -14.00
C LYS A 136 1.62 -17.21 -15.06
N ALA A 137 0.38 -17.70 -14.92
CA ALA A 137 -0.72 -17.36 -15.82
C ALA A 137 -1.16 -15.89 -15.69
N GLU A 138 -1.31 -15.36 -14.47
CA GLU A 138 -1.65 -13.95 -14.23
C GLU A 138 -0.57 -12.98 -14.75
N GLY A 139 0.71 -13.33 -14.58
CA GLY A 139 1.82 -12.57 -15.15
C GLY A 139 1.79 -12.51 -16.67
N LYS A 140 1.42 -13.64 -17.33
CA LYS A 140 1.25 -13.69 -18.80
C LYS A 140 0.02 -12.89 -19.26
N ILE A 141 -1.09 -12.95 -18.54
CA ILE A 141 -2.30 -12.16 -18.84
C ILE A 141 -2.01 -10.66 -18.73
N ARG A 142 -1.33 -10.22 -17.66
CA ARG A 142 -0.92 -8.81 -17.51
C ARG A 142 0.03 -8.34 -18.62
N LYS A 143 0.93 -9.21 -19.07
CA LYS A 143 1.81 -8.92 -20.21
C LYS A 143 1.02 -8.76 -21.51
N LEU A 144 0.00 -9.59 -21.73
CA LEU A 144 -0.89 -9.50 -22.88
C LEU A 144 -1.81 -8.27 -22.83
N GLU A 145 -2.38 -7.93 -21.67
CA GLU A 145 -3.16 -6.70 -21.45
C GLU A 145 -2.32 -5.45 -21.75
N TRP A 146 -1.05 -5.46 -21.33
CA TRP A 146 -0.10 -4.38 -21.62
C TRP A 146 0.22 -4.29 -23.12
N GLN A 147 0.44 -5.41 -23.80
CA GLN A 147 0.65 -5.45 -25.25
C GLN A 147 -0.58 -4.94 -26.03
N LEU A 148 -1.78 -5.31 -25.60
CA LEU A 148 -3.05 -4.83 -26.18
C LEU A 148 -3.25 -3.33 -25.99
N ARG A 149 -3.00 -2.80 -24.78
CA ARG A 149 -3.06 -1.35 -24.52
C ARG A 149 -2.05 -0.58 -25.37
N THR A 150 -0.82 -1.08 -25.45
CA THR A 150 0.24 -0.45 -26.25
C THR A 150 -0.13 -0.42 -27.73
N LEU A 151 -0.77 -1.48 -28.24
CA LEU A 151 -1.30 -1.55 -29.61
C LEU A 151 -2.44 -0.55 -29.86
N VAL A 152 -3.37 -0.42 -28.91
CA VAL A 152 -4.45 0.58 -28.99
C VAL A 152 -3.88 1.99 -29.02
N ASP A 153 -2.90 2.28 -28.18
CA ASP A 153 -2.24 3.59 -28.10
C ASP A 153 -1.41 3.92 -29.37
N LEU A 154 -0.82 2.89 -30.01
CA LEU A 154 -0.11 3.03 -31.30
C LEU A 154 -1.05 3.26 -32.50
N LEU A 155 -2.26 2.68 -32.46
CA LEU A 155 -3.24 2.76 -33.55
C LEU A 155 -4.17 3.97 -33.43
N LEU A 156 -4.34 4.52 -32.23
CA LEU A 156 -5.22 5.68 -31.95
C LEU A 156 -4.89 6.91 -32.82
N PRO A 157 -3.62 7.29 -33.03
CA PRO A 157 -3.27 8.43 -33.87
C PRO A 157 -3.59 8.20 -35.35
N TYR A 158 -3.42 6.98 -35.85
CA TYR A 158 -3.75 6.62 -37.23
C TYR A 158 -5.26 6.61 -37.48
N LEU A 159 -6.04 6.16 -36.48
CA LEU A 159 -7.50 6.24 -36.50
C LEU A 159 -8.00 7.69 -36.45
N ALA A 160 -7.30 8.58 -35.74
CA ALA A 160 -7.61 10.00 -35.68
C ALA A 160 -7.28 10.74 -37.01
N VAL A 161 -6.19 10.36 -37.68
CA VAL A 161 -5.81 10.91 -39.00
C VAL A 161 -6.74 10.40 -40.12
N ALA A 162 -7.17 9.14 -40.04
CA ALA A 162 -8.21 8.61 -40.94
C ALA A 162 -9.56 9.35 -40.77
N ALA A 163 -9.87 9.82 -39.56
CA ALA A 163 -11.08 10.59 -39.30
C ALA A 163 -11.01 12.06 -39.75
N SER A 164 -9.82 12.62 -39.98
CA SER A 164 -9.64 14.02 -40.40
C SER A 164 -9.57 14.24 -41.91
N ASN A 165 -9.34 13.18 -42.71
CA ASN A 165 -9.11 13.30 -44.16
C ASN A 165 -10.30 12.89 -45.06
N ASP A 166 -11.39 12.35 -44.52
CA ASP A 166 -12.54 11.96 -45.35
C ASP A 166 -13.63 13.04 -45.39
N ASN A 167 -13.62 13.78 -46.49
CA ASN A 167 -14.77 14.55 -46.96
C ASN A 167 -15.66 13.67 -47.86
N THR A 168 -16.23 12.59 -47.33
CA THR A 168 -17.38 11.89 -47.95
C THR A 168 -18.17 11.02 -46.94
N ASN A 169 -19.46 11.36 -46.80
CA ASN A 169 -20.63 10.52 -46.49
C ASN A 169 -20.63 9.50 -45.32
N GLY A 170 -21.44 9.83 -44.30
CA GLY A 170 -22.46 8.94 -43.71
C GLY A 170 -22.03 7.83 -42.73
N LEU A 171 -20.80 7.32 -42.78
CA LEU A 171 -20.40 6.15 -41.97
C LEU A 171 -19.63 6.51 -40.67
N THR A 172 -19.06 7.71 -40.57
CA THR A 172 -18.19 8.13 -39.46
C THR A 172 -18.94 8.53 -38.18
N MET A 173 -20.20 9.01 -38.28
CA MET A 173 -21.02 9.34 -37.10
C MET A 173 -21.58 8.11 -36.35
N SER A 174 -21.68 6.95 -37.01
CA SER A 174 -22.17 5.70 -36.38
C SER A 174 -21.07 5.00 -35.56
N ILE A 175 -19.80 5.17 -35.96
CA ILE A 175 -18.64 4.48 -35.38
C ILE A 175 -18.16 5.20 -34.11
N ALA A 176 -18.13 6.55 -34.09
CA ALA A 176 -17.83 7.31 -32.87
C ALA A 176 -18.88 7.10 -31.76
N GLY A 177 -20.15 6.91 -32.13
CA GLY A 177 -21.26 6.67 -31.20
C GLY A 177 -21.24 5.30 -30.52
N SER A 178 -20.58 4.30 -31.10
CA SER A 178 -20.54 2.93 -30.58
C SER A 178 -19.42 2.72 -29.56
N VAL A 179 -18.27 3.37 -29.76
CA VAL A 179 -17.14 3.36 -28.82
C VAL A 179 -17.47 4.10 -27.52
N LEU A 180 -18.19 5.23 -27.60
CA LEU A 180 -18.67 5.98 -26.43
C LEU A 180 -19.78 5.26 -25.64
N ARG A 181 -20.49 4.31 -26.26
CA ARG A 181 -21.59 3.55 -25.64
C ARG A 181 -21.10 2.35 -24.83
N ALA A 182 -19.94 1.78 -25.18
CA ALA A 182 -19.32 0.67 -24.45
C ALA A 182 -18.60 1.10 -23.15
N MET A 183 -18.40 2.41 -22.92
CA MET A 183 -17.66 2.94 -21.77
C MET A 183 -18.53 3.65 -20.72
N ARG A 184 -19.86 3.60 -20.79
CA ARG A 184 -20.75 4.21 -19.78
C ARG A 184 -21.24 3.18 -18.73
N PRO A 185 -21.19 3.49 -17.42
CA PRO A 185 -21.85 2.68 -16.41
C PRO A 185 -23.37 2.78 -16.57
N ALA A 186 -24.06 1.65 -16.38
CA ALA A 186 -25.48 1.47 -16.67
C ALA A 186 -26.40 2.49 -15.95
N ALA A 187 -27.13 3.30 -16.74
CA ALA A 187 -28.22 4.14 -16.25
C ALA A 187 -29.55 3.36 -16.30
N ARG A 188 -30.33 3.43 -15.21
CA ARG A 188 -31.69 2.87 -15.08
C ARG A 188 -32.67 3.50 -16.09
N PRO A 189 -33.72 2.78 -16.51
CA PRO A 189 -34.66 3.27 -17.53
C PRO A 189 -35.57 4.37 -16.98
N ALA A 190 -35.81 5.39 -17.80
CA ALA A 190 -36.70 6.51 -17.51
C ALA A 190 -38.18 6.09 -17.63
N LEU A 191 -38.95 6.37 -16.57
CA LEU A 191 -40.41 6.36 -16.58
C LEU A 191 -40.96 7.66 -17.19
N ARG A 192 -42.15 7.54 -17.80
CA ARG A 192 -42.94 8.58 -18.49
C ARG A 192 -43.19 9.83 -17.63
N PRO A 193 -43.41 11.02 -18.23
CA PRO A 193 -43.67 12.23 -17.48
C PRO A 193 -45.10 12.20 -16.91
N ALA A 194 -45.21 12.17 -15.58
CA ALA A 194 -46.41 12.57 -14.87
C ALA A 194 -46.35 14.08 -14.56
N ALA A 195 -47.54 14.68 -14.45
CA ALA A 195 -47.85 16.10 -14.27
C ALA A 195 -46.99 16.87 -13.24
N PRO A 196 -46.91 18.22 -13.31
CA PRO A 196 -45.93 18.99 -12.55
C PRO A 196 -46.25 18.94 -11.05
N VAL A 197 -45.44 18.19 -10.30
CA VAL A 197 -45.46 18.21 -8.84
C VAL A 197 -44.70 19.44 -8.37
N ARG A 198 -45.40 20.27 -7.59
CA ARG A 198 -44.90 21.44 -6.88
C ARG A 198 -43.60 21.08 -6.13
N LEU A 199 -42.50 21.75 -6.46
CA LEU A 199 -41.19 21.59 -5.80
C LEU A 199 -41.30 21.98 -4.31
N LEU A 200 -41.52 20.99 -3.46
CA LEU A 200 -41.17 21.08 -2.05
C LEU A 200 -39.64 21.06 -1.95
N GLN A 201 -39.10 21.94 -1.12
CA GLN A 201 -37.66 22.08 -0.88
C GLN A 201 -37.01 20.70 -0.60
N PRO A 202 -35.77 20.45 -1.05
CA PRO A 202 -35.12 19.18 -0.83
C PRO A 202 -34.89 18.99 0.67
N VAL A 203 -35.66 18.08 1.28
CA VAL A 203 -35.32 17.49 2.57
C VAL A 203 -33.94 16.86 2.37
N GLN A 204 -32.93 17.38 3.06
CA GLN A 204 -31.60 16.79 3.03
C GLN A 204 -31.73 15.35 3.55
N CYS A 205 -31.64 14.38 2.63
CA CYS A 205 -31.57 12.98 3.00
C CYS A 205 -30.18 12.76 3.59
N ILE A 206 -30.08 12.84 4.92
CA ILE A 206 -28.86 12.47 5.64
C ILE A 206 -28.67 10.97 5.42
N ARG A 207 -27.68 10.64 4.59
CA ARG A 207 -27.32 9.26 4.30
C ARG A 207 -26.43 8.78 5.43
N HIS A 208 -26.97 7.99 6.33
CA HIS A 208 -26.21 7.35 7.39
C HIS A 208 -25.46 6.15 6.78
N SER A 209 -24.13 6.27 6.60
CA SER A 209 -23.28 5.19 6.10
C SER A 209 -22.27 4.75 7.15
N SER A 210 -22.06 3.44 7.27
CA SER A 210 -20.95 2.88 8.06
C SER A 210 -19.57 3.13 7.43
N HIS A 211 -19.55 3.52 6.15
CA HIS A 211 -18.35 3.97 5.47
C HIS A 211 -18.10 5.46 5.75
N SER A 212 -16.94 5.79 6.30
CA SER A 212 -16.50 7.17 6.54
C SER A 212 -15.35 7.52 5.58
N PRO A 213 -15.65 7.96 4.34
CA PRO A 213 -14.62 8.42 3.43
C PRO A 213 -14.01 9.72 3.96
N LEU A 214 -12.70 9.92 3.74
CA LEU A 214 -12.07 11.21 4.03
C LEU A 214 -12.79 12.31 3.25
N GLY A 215 -13.26 13.33 3.96
CA GLY A 215 -13.90 14.50 3.34
C GLY A 215 -12.93 15.27 2.44
N SER A 216 -13.47 16.09 1.53
CA SER A 216 -12.65 17.03 0.75
C SER A 216 -12.00 18.05 1.68
N SER A 217 -10.67 18.14 1.71
CA SER A 217 -9.95 19.13 2.53
C SER A 217 -10.28 20.55 2.05
N SER A 218 -10.78 21.40 2.96
CA SER A 218 -11.11 22.81 2.69
C SER A 218 -9.89 23.75 2.72
N SER A 219 -8.73 23.29 3.20
CA SER A 219 -7.50 24.08 3.26
C SER A 219 -6.81 24.14 1.90
N PRO A 220 -6.24 25.30 1.50
CA PRO A 220 -5.47 25.41 0.26
C PRO A 220 -4.28 24.45 0.29
N ALA A 221 -4.05 23.77 -0.84
CA ALA A 221 -2.99 22.78 -0.97
C ALA A 221 -1.61 23.43 -0.72
N ARG A 222 -0.96 23.07 0.39
CA ARG A 222 0.40 23.50 0.72
C ARG A 222 1.37 23.05 -0.38
N LYS A 223 2.32 23.92 -0.73
CA LYS A 223 3.35 23.59 -1.73
C LYS A 223 4.23 22.44 -1.24
N LYS A 224 4.62 21.57 -2.16
CA LYS A 224 5.53 20.45 -1.87
C LYS A 224 6.89 20.98 -1.41
N VAL A 225 7.37 20.50 -0.26
CA VAL A 225 8.73 20.72 0.21
C VAL A 225 9.68 19.83 -0.59
N THR A 226 10.74 20.45 -1.10
CA THR A 226 11.76 19.82 -1.94
C THR A 226 13.15 20.11 -1.39
N LEU A 227 14.18 19.43 -1.87
CA LEU A 227 15.57 19.74 -1.51
C LEU A 227 15.94 21.23 -1.71
N PRO A 228 15.59 21.89 -2.83
CA PRO A 228 15.78 23.33 -2.96
C PRO A 228 15.08 24.17 -1.89
N THR A 229 13.90 23.73 -1.43
CA THR A 229 13.17 24.39 -0.33
C THR A 229 13.98 24.30 0.96
N ILE A 230 14.44 23.10 1.32
CA ILE A 230 15.26 22.84 2.51
C ILE A 230 16.57 23.66 2.46
N MET A 231 17.25 23.66 1.32
CA MET A 231 18.47 24.45 1.15
C MET A 231 18.20 25.96 1.19
N SER A 232 17.03 26.41 0.75
CA SER A 232 16.61 27.80 0.89
C SER A 232 16.39 28.17 2.35
N LEU A 233 15.78 27.31 3.16
CA LEU A 233 15.59 27.55 4.60
C LEU A 233 16.96 27.70 5.27
N TYR A 234 17.87 26.76 5.00
CA TYR A 234 19.24 26.80 5.51
C TYR A 234 19.97 28.10 5.14
N ARG A 235 19.95 28.51 3.87
CA ARG A 235 20.61 29.77 3.41
C ARG A 235 20.02 31.03 4.05
N LYS A 236 18.74 30.99 4.41
CA LYS A 236 18.04 32.09 5.09
C LYS A 236 18.19 32.05 6.61
N ASN A 237 18.89 31.06 7.16
CA ASN A 237 18.95 30.76 8.59
C ASN A 237 17.54 30.57 9.21
N GLU A 238 16.60 30.03 8.44
CA GLU A 238 15.29 29.64 8.93
C GLU A 238 15.37 28.19 9.45
N PRO A 239 15.01 27.92 10.72
CA PRO A 239 15.14 26.58 11.30
C PRO A 239 14.30 25.53 10.56
N ILE A 240 14.93 24.43 10.16
CA ILE A 240 14.25 23.33 9.47
C ILE A 240 13.52 22.46 10.51
N THR A 241 12.22 22.27 10.31
CA THR A 241 11.39 21.43 11.18
C THR A 241 11.35 19.99 10.68
N VAL A 242 11.77 19.06 11.54
CA VAL A 242 11.73 17.63 11.24
C VAL A 242 10.95 16.93 12.36
N ILE A 243 10.07 16.00 11.99
CA ILE A 243 9.39 15.15 12.97
C ILE A 243 9.31 13.73 12.45
N THR A 244 9.34 12.74 13.34
CA THR A 244 9.05 11.38 12.91
C THR A 244 7.57 11.20 12.60
N ALA A 245 7.22 10.28 11.71
CA ALA A 245 5.86 9.75 11.61
C ALA A 245 5.94 8.28 11.22
N HIS A 246 4.94 7.51 11.62
CA HIS A 246 4.98 6.05 11.50
C HIS A 246 3.77 5.51 10.73
N ASP A 247 2.70 6.27 10.57
CA ASP A 247 1.48 5.83 9.91
C ASP A 247 0.74 6.97 9.20
N PHE A 248 -0.41 6.65 8.62
CA PHE A 248 -1.24 7.63 7.92
C PHE A 248 -1.71 8.78 8.83
N PRO A 249 -2.35 8.54 10.00
CA PRO A 249 -2.80 9.63 10.87
C PRO A 249 -1.66 10.54 11.36
N SER A 250 -0.56 9.95 11.82
CA SER A 250 0.61 10.67 12.34
C SER A 250 1.28 11.53 11.27
N ALA A 251 1.40 11.01 10.04
CA ALA A 251 1.91 11.76 8.90
C ALA A 251 0.93 12.86 8.45
N HIS A 252 -0.37 12.58 8.50
CA HIS A 252 -1.40 13.54 8.09
C HIS A 252 -1.39 14.78 8.98
N VAL A 253 -1.36 14.60 10.31
CA VAL A 253 -1.27 15.73 11.24
C VAL A 253 0.05 16.49 11.10
N ALA A 254 1.18 15.80 10.90
CA ALA A 254 2.47 16.44 10.68
C ALA A 254 2.48 17.30 9.40
N ASP A 255 1.86 16.80 8.31
CA ASP A 255 1.78 17.53 7.05
C ASP A 255 0.87 18.77 7.14
N GLN A 256 -0.28 18.63 7.82
CA GLN A 256 -1.21 19.73 8.08
C GLN A 256 -0.59 20.80 8.99
N ALA A 257 0.23 20.39 9.96
CA ALA A 257 0.97 21.31 10.83
C ALA A 257 2.09 22.08 10.13
N GLY A 258 2.37 21.76 8.85
CA GLY A 258 3.37 22.49 8.07
C GLY A 258 4.81 22.03 8.30
N ILE A 259 5.04 20.82 8.80
CA ILE A 259 6.39 20.28 8.99
C ILE A 259 7.15 20.19 7.66
N ASP A 260 8.44 20.54 7.66
CA ASP A 260 9.26 20.55 6.44
C ASP A 260 9.65 19.12 6.01
N ILE A 261 10.14 18.33 6.96
CA ILE A 261 10.62 16.97 6.73
C ILE A 261 9.89 15.99 7.66
N VAL A 262 9.31 14.95 7.09
CA VAL A 262 8.77 13.81 7.85
C VAL A 262 9.74 12.64 7.71
N LEU A 263 10.25 12.16 8.83
CA LEU A 263 11.17 11.04 8.92
C LEU A 263 10.43 9.77 9.34
N VAL A 264 10.42 8.75 8.49
CA VAL A 264 10.02 7.40 8.89
C VAL A 264 11.26 6.73 9.47
N GLY A 265 11.45 6.97 10.77
CA GLY A 265 12.64 6.51 11.50
C GLY A 265 12.47 5.11 12.07
N ASP A 266 13.57 4.37 12.15
CA ASP A 266 13.66 3.05 12.79
C ASP A 266 13.29 3.05 14.28
N SER A 267 13.29 4.22 14.92
CA SER A 267 12.64 4.49 16.22
C SER A 267 11.21 3.92 16.35
N LEU A 268 10.52 3.69 15.22
CA LEU A 268 9.22 3.00 15.16
C LEU A 268 9.25 1.60 15.79
N ALA A 269 10.41 0.93 15.79
CA ALA A 269 10.61 -0.36 16.45
C ALA A 269 10.13 -0.29 17.90
N MET A 270 10.60 0.72 18.63
CA MET A 270 10.28 0.90 20.04
C MET A 270 8.91 1.56 20.24
N VAL A 271 8.63 2.63 19.49
CA VAL A 271 7.45 3.48 19.78
C VAL A 271 6.16 3.04 19.12
N ALA A 272 6.23 2.21 18.08
CA ALA A 272 5.08 1.74 17.32
C ALA A 272 4.95 0.21 17.31
N LEU A 273 6.07 -0.53 17.30
CA LEU A 273 6.07 -2.00 17.30
C LEU A 273 6.29 -2.61 18.69
N GLY A 274 6.73 -1.82 19.68
CA GLY A 274 6.95 -2.28 21.05
C GLY A 274 8.18 -3.18 21.23
N MET A 275 9.12 -3.13 20.29
CA MET A 275 10.43 -3.79 20.37
C MET A 275 11.31 -3.12 21.43
N ASP A 276 12.28 -3.86 21.94
CA ASP A 276 13.18 -3.35 22.99
C ASP A 276 14.21 -2.37 22.40
N ASP A 277 14.60 -2.58 21.14
CA ASP A 277 15.50 -1.68 20.42
C ASP A 277 15.24 -1.57 18.92
N THR A 278 15.97 -0.67 18.26
CA THR A 278 15.84 -0.41 16.82
C THR A 278 16.58 -1.42 15.93
N SER A 279 17.36 -2.33 16.52
CA SER A 279 18.13 -3.33 15.78
C SER A 279 17.28 -4.50 15.29
N GLU A 280 16.10 -4.70 15.88
CA GLU A 280 15.14 -5.75 15.54
C GLU A 280 14.34 -5.46 14.27
N VAL A 281 14.21 -4.19 13.88
CA VAL A 281 13.29 -3.80 12.80
C VAL A 281 13.81 -4.21 11.43
N LEU A 282 12.91 -4.82 10.65
CA LEU A 282 13.19 -5.31 9.31
C LEU A 282 12.90 -4.26 8.24
N MET A 283 13.51 -4.46 7.07
CA MET A 283 13.27 -3.62 5.90
C MET A 283 11.78 -3.64 5.48
N GLU A 284 11.12 -4.78 5.56
CA GLU A 284 9.71 -4.96 5.20
C GLU A 284 8.78 -4.14 6.10
N GLU A 285 9.11 -4.04 7.38
CA GLU A 285 8.38 -3.24 8.37
C GLU A 285 8.56 -1.74 8.06
N MET A 286 9.80 -1.31 7.83
CA MET A 286 10.10 0.06 7.39
C MET A 286 9.33 0.44 6.11
N LEU A 287 9.27 -0.47 5.12
CA LEU A 287 8.53 -0.27 3.87
C LEU A 287 7.01 -0.17 4.07
N LEU A 288 6.44 -0.91 5.03
CA LEU A 288 5.03 -0.79 5.39
C LEU A 288 4.72 0.61 5.94
N HIS A 289 5.51 1.05 6.93
CA HIS A 289 5.34 2.35 7.57
C HIS A 289 5.58 3.50 6.58
N CYS A 290 6.61 3.41 5.72
CA CYS A 290 6.87 4.39 4.67
C CYS A 290 5.67 4.57 3.73
N ARG A 291 5.07 3.47 3.26
CA ARG A 291 3.88 3.54 2.38
C ARG A 291 2.68 4.14 3.10
N SER A 292 2.51 3.88 4.38
CA SER A 292 1.44 4.44 5.21
C SER A 292 1.62 5.96 5.35
N VAL A 293 2.83 6.41 5.70
CA VAL A 293 3.21 7.82 5.83
C VAL A 293 3.08 8.57 4.50
N ALA A 294 3.52 7.99 3.38
CA ALA A 294 3.39 8.60 2.06
C ALA A 294 1.93 8.79 1.60
N ARG A 295 0.98 8.05 2.20
CA ARG A 295 -0.45 8.30 2.00
C ARG A 295 -0.93 9.52 2.81
N GLY A 296 -0.41 9.73 4.01
CA GLY A 296 -0.82 10.80 4.92
C GLY A 296 -0.17 12.17 4.62
N ALA A 297 1.14 12.18 4.34
CA ALA A 297 1.90 13.40 4.11
C ALA A 297 2.08 13.69 2.60
N LYS A 298 1.43 14.75 2.12
CA LYS A 298 1.45 15.15 0.70
C LYS A 298 2.40 16.29 0.42
N SER A 299 2.66 17.17 1.40
CA SER A 299 3.44 18.38 1.21
C SER A 299 4.87 18.24 1.72
N ALA A 300 5.08 17.63 2.89
CA ALA A 300 6.38 17.44 3.51
C ALA A 300 7.34 16.61 2.64
N PHE A 301 8.64 16.83 2.87
CA PHE A 301 9.70 16.03 2.27
C PHE A 301 9.89 14.74 3.09
N LEU A 302 9.66 13.59 2.47
CA LEU A 302 9.70 12.29 3.14
C LEU A 302 11.09 11.67 3.10
N VAL A 303 11.58 11.26 4.26
CA VAL A 303 12.84 10.52 4.44
C VAL A 303 12.50 9.17 5.10
N GLY A 304 13.02 8.07 4.56
CA GLY A 304 12.90 6.74 5.17
C GLY A 304 14.25 6.24 5.68
N ASP A 305 14.29 5.71 6.90
CA ASP A 305 15.50 5.13 7.45
C ASP A 305 15.85 3.78 6.82
N LEU A 306 17.13 3.59 6.50
CA LEU A 306 17.65 2.25 6.26
C LEU A 306 17.90 1.56 7.61
N PRO A 307 17.22 0.44 7.90
CA PRO A 307 17.42 -0.27 9.16
C PRO A 307 18.76 -1.00 9.16
N MET A 308 19.23 -1.34 10.36
CA MET A 308 20.51 -2.02 10.54
C MET A 308 20.58 -3.32 9.72
N GLY A 309 21.74 -3.61 9.14
CA GLY A 309 21.99 -4.78 8.31
C GLY A 309 21.65 -4.61 6.83
N THR A 310 21.07 -3.47 6.44
CA THR A 310 20.66 -3.21 5.05
C THR A 310 21.63 -2.34 4.25
N TYR A 311 22.67 -1.76 4.88
CA TYR A 311 23.58 -0.83 4.22
C TYR A 311 25.06 -0.95 4.62
N GLU A 312 25.37 -1.77 5.62
CA GLU A 312 26.70 -1.86 6.22
C GLU A 312 27.61 -2.86 5.51
N ILE A 313 27.06 -3.84 4.78
CA ILE A 313 27.87 -4.90 4.15
C ILE A 313 28.66 -4.33 2.97
N SER A 314 28.03 -3.51 2.12
CA SER A 314 28.71 -2.87 0.99
C SER A 314 27.92 -1.67 0.44
N PRO A 315 28.59 -0.74 -0.28
CA PRO A 315 27.91 0.33 -1.00
C PRO A 315 26.87 -0.16 -2.02
N ASP A 316 27.07 -1.32 -2.64
CA ASP A 316 26.12 -1.89 -3.61
C ASP A 316 24.86 -2.43 -2.92
N GLN A 317 25.02 -3.10 -1.77
CA GLN A 317 23.87 -3.52 -0.94
C GLN A 317 23.07 -2.29 -0.50
N ALA A 318 23.75 -1.27 0.03
CA ALA A 318 23.10 -0.05 0.49
C ALA A 318 22.32 0.67 -0.62
N LEU A 319 22.90 0.72 -1.84
CA LEU A 319 22.21 1.27 -3.01
C LEU A 319 20.95 0.46 -3.37
N GLN A 320 21.02 -0.88 -3.34
CA GLN A 320 19.87 -1.75 -3.57
C GLN A 320 18.74 -1.49 -2.55
N SER A 321 19.10 -1.38 -1.26
CA SER A 321 18.18 -1.06 -0.17
C SER A 321 17.57 0.33 -0.34
N ALA A 322 18.39 1.33 -0.68
CA ALA A 322 17.92 2.69 -0.95
C ALA A 322 16.95 2.76 -2.13
N ILE A 323 17.26 2.09 -3.25
CA ILE A 323 16.34 2.00 -4.41
C ILE A 323 15.01 1.37 -4.00
N THR A 324 15.05 0.31 -3.19
CA THR A 324 13.84 -0.35 -2.67
C THR A 324 13.03 0.58 -1.79
N MET A 325 13.69 1.35 -0.90
CA MET A 325 13.04 2.32 -0.03
C MET A 325 12.33 3.42 -0.84
N ILE A 326 12.98 3.97 -1.86
CA ILE A 326 12.40 4.99 -2.73
C ILE A 326 11.21 4.43 -3.53
N LYS A 327 11.39 3.30 -4.23
CA LYS A 327 10.37 2.75 -5.14
C LYS A 327 9.18 2.15 -4.40
N THR A 328 9.45 1.35 -3.38
CA THR A 328 8.42 0.60 -2.65
C THR A 328 7.91 1.42 -1.47
N GLY A 329 8.81 2.05 -0.70
CA GLY A 329 8.45 2.89 0.45
C GLY A 329 7.83 4.23 0.07
N ARG A 330 8.05 4.70 -1.17
CA ARG A 330 7.53 5.97 -1.71
C ARG A 330 8.00 7.22 -0.94
N VAL A 331 9.21 7.17 -0.41
CA VAL A 331 9.89 8.33 0.19
C VAL A 331 10.78 9.02 -0.87
N HIS A 332 11.23 10.25 -0.59
CA HIS A 332 12.05 11.01 -1.54
C HIS A 332 13.55 10.90 -1.26
N ALA A 333 13.92 10.49 -0.05
CA ALA A 333 15.30 10.40 0.42
C ALA A 333 15.42 9.27 1.44
N ILE A 334 16.65 8.87 1.73
CA ILE A 334 16.96 7.91 2.77
C ILE A 334 17.74 8.55 3.91
N LYS A 335 17.64 7.99 5.12
CA LYS A 335 18.57 8.23 6.23
C LYS A 335 19.38 6.95 6.48
N LEU A 336 20.66 7.11 6.82
CA LEU A 336 21.53 6.03 7.29
C LEU A 336 22.49 6.55 8.36
N GLU A 337 22.99 5.64 9.20
CA GLU A 337 23.84 5.97 10.34
C GLU A 337 25.31 5.62 10.10
N GLY A 338 26.19 6.54 10.46
CA GLY A 338 27.63 6.33 10.37
C GLY A 338 28.41 7.57 9.98
N GLY A 339 29.69 7.54 10.32
CA GLY A 339 30.64 8.62 10.08
C GLY A 339 31.46 8.42 8.82
N ALA A 340 32.75 8.69 8.92
CA ALA A 340 33.69 8.59 7.80
C ALA A 340 33.71 7.19 7.15
N GLU A 341 33.45 6.13 7.91
CA GLU A 341 33.39 4.77 7.40
C GLU A 341 32.24 4.54 6.41
N MET A 342 31.15 5.30 6.50
CA MET A 342 30.01 5.22 5.59
C MET A 342 30.11 6.16 4.39
N ALA A 343 31.17 6.99 4.30
CA ALA A 343 31.36 7.92 3.19
C ALA A 343 31.35 7.23 1.79
N PRO A 344 31.98 6.06 1.58
CA PRO A 344 31.89 5.36 0.29
C PRO A 344 30.45 4.94 -0.05
N THR A 345 29.69 4.48 0.95
CA THR A 345 28.28 4.09 0.82
C THR A 345 27.40 5.28 0.46
N ILE A 346 27.52 6.39 1.21
CA ILE A 346 26.79 7.63 0.95
C ILE A 346 27.08 8.12 -0.47
N LYS A 347 28.36 8.15 -0.86
CA LYS A 347 28.77 8.59 -2.21
C LYS A 347 28.16 7.74 -3.31
N LYS A 348 28.08 6.42 -3.13
CA LYS A 348 27.47 5.50 -4.10
C LYS A 348 25.96 5.79 -4.26
N ILE A 349 25.25 5.98 -3.15
CA ILE A 349 23.81 6.27 -3.14
C ILE A 349 23.52 7.63 -3.78
N THR A 350 24.26 8.66 -3.40
CA THR A 350 24.08 10.03 -3.92
C THR A 350 24.44 10.14 -5.40
N SER A 351 25.46 9.40 -5.85
CA SER A 351 25.82 9.33 -7.28
C SER A 351 24.73 8.68 -8.14
N ALA A 352 23.87 7.84 -7.56
CA ALA A 352 22.70 7.29 -8.23
C ALA A 352 21.48 8.24 -8.22
N GLY A 353 21.62 9.45 -7.66
CA GLY A 353 20.57 10.47 -7.59
C GLY A 353 19.62 10.33 -6.40
N ILE A 354 19.92 9.48 -5.42
CA ILE A 354 19.12 9.33 -4.21
C ILE A 354 19.65 10.26 -3.12
N PRO A 355 18.86 11.22 -2.61
CA PRO A 355 19.31 12.10 -1.53
C PRO A 355 19.50 11.34 -0.22
N VAL A 356 20.56 11.67 0.51
CA VAL A 356 20.92 11.06 1.78
C VAL A 356 20.92 12.10 2.90
N LEU A 357 20.11 11.84 3.94
CA LEU A 357 20.23 12.46 5.25
C LEU A 357 21.20 11.59 6.06
N ALA A 358 22.41 12.07 6.31
CA ALA A 358 23.36 11.33 7.14
C ALA A 358 22.98 11.39 8.63
N HIS A 359 23.55 10.53 9.46
CA HIS A 359 23.40 10.58 10.91
C HIS A 359 24.73 10.30 11.61
N VAL A 360 25.22 11.29 12.36
CA VAL A 360 26.46 11.24 13.16
C VAL A 360 26.18 11.59 14.63
N GLY A 361 27.14 11.28 15.51
CA GLY A 361 26.95 11.41 16.95
C GLY A 361 26.58 10.05 17.54
N LEU A 362 25.58 10.02 18.40
CA LEU A 362 25.01 8.75 18.87
C LEU A 362 24.22 8.12 17.73
N THR A 363 24.58 6.91 17.33
CA THR A 363 23.88 6.14 16.29
C THR A 363 23.18 4.95 16.95
N PRO A 364 21.87 5.03 17.25
CA PRO A 364 21.10 4.02 17.97
C PRO A 364 21.27 2.60 17.48
N GLN A 365 21.40 2.37 16.16
CA GLN A 365 21.60 1.04 15.59
C GLN A 365 22.88 0.36 16.10
N ARG A 366 23.85 1.16 16.56
CA ARG A 366 25.12 0.69 17.10
C ARG A 366 25.18 0.74 18.63
N GLN A 367 24.05 0.89 19.33
CA GLN A 367 24.00 1.07 20.78
C GLN A 367 24.81 0.00 21.54
N ASN A 368 24.77 -1.26 21.11
CA ASN A 368 25.47 -2.35 21.78
C ASN A 368 27.00 -2.17 21.70
N SER A 369 27.52 -1.72 20.55
CA SER A 369 28.94 -1.39 20.39
C SER A 369 29.35 -0.10 21.14
N LEU A 370 28.40 0.83 21.32
CA LEU A 370 28.61 2.11 22.02
C LEU A 370 28.41 2.01 23.54
N GLY A 371 27.97 0.86 24.05
CA GLY A 371 27.68 0.65 25.46
C GLY A 371 26.40 1.38 25.93
N GLY A 372 25.40 1.46 25.06
CA GLY A 372 24.10 2.09 25.26
C GLY A 372 24.00 3.52 24.71
N PHE A 373 22.90 4.20 25.05
CA PHE A 373 22.59 5.57 24.62
C PHE A 373 23.45 6.62 25.35
N ARG A 374 24.74 6.70 25.01
CA ARG A 374 25.70 7.61 25.64
C ARG A 374 25.94 8.86 24.79
N VAL A 375 26.03 10.00 25.49
CA VAL A 375 26.39 11.30 24.89
C VAL A 375 27.78 11.22 24.22
N GLN A 376 27.87 11.69 22.98
CA GLN A 376 29.10 11.74 22.18
C GLN A 376 29.74 13.13 22.22
N GLY A 377 31.03 13.25 21.89
CA GLY A 377 31.70 14.56 21.83
C GLY A 377 32.03 15.20 23.18
N LYS A 378 32.07 14.42 24.27
CA LYS A 378 32.43 14.91 25.63
C LYS A 378 33.91 15.18 25.82
N THR A 379 34.77 14.61 24.98
CA THR A 379 36.22 14.82 25.01
C THR A 379 36.66 15.48 23.71
N THR A 380 37.78 16.21 23.74
CA THR A 380 38.33 16.86 22.54
C THR A 380 38.53 15.85 21.40
N ALA A 381 39.06 14.66 21.70
CA ALA A 381 39.25 13.61 20.69
C ALA A 381 37.92 13.13 20.08
N SER A 382 36.88 12.90 20.91
CA SER A 382 35.55 12.50 20.42
C SER A 382 34.86 13.61 19.63
N ALA A 383 35.01 14.87 20.05
CA ALA A 383 34.47 16.03 19.33
C ALA A 383 35.18 16.26 17.99
N LEU A 384 36.50 16.06 17.91
CA LEU A 384 37.25 16.11 16.66
C LEU A 384 36.81 14.98 15.71
N LYS A 385 36.64 13.75 16.23
CA LYS A 385 36.11 12.63 15.44
C LYS A 385 34.72 12.95 14.88
N LEU A 386 33.81 13.48 15.70
CA LEU A 386 32.48 13.90 15.25
C LEU A 386 32.56 14.92 14.10
N LEU A 387 33.43 15.93 14.20
CA LEU A 387 33.62 16.91 13.13
C LEU A 387 34.18 16.28 11.85
N GLN A 388 35.11 15.33 11.98
CA GLN A 388 35.67 14.58 10.85
C GLN A 388 34.59 13.73 10.17
N ASP A 389 33.78 13.00 10.96
CA ASP A 389 32.66 12.20 10.48
C ASP A 389 31.64 13.08 9.74
N ALA A 390 31.24 14.21 10.35
CA ALA A 390 30.30 15.14 9.76
C ALA A 390 30.80 15.75 8.44
N ARG A 391 32.11 16.03 8.33
CA ARG A 391 32.73 16.47 7.08
C ARG A 391 32.78 15.36 6.06
N ALA A 392 33.11 14.14 6.45
CA ALA A 392 33.21 13.01 5.53
C ALA A 392 31.86 12.70 4.88
N VAL A 393 30.76 12.70 5.64
CA VAL A 393 29.42 12.50 5.08
C VAL A 393 28.97 13.64 4.18
N GLN A 394 29.37 14.89 4.50
CA GLN A 394 29.16 16.04 3.62
C GLN A 394 29.91 15.88 2.30
N GLU A 395 31.20 15.57 2.31
CA GLU A 395 31.99 15.40 1.09
C GLU A 395 31.52 14.19 0.26
N ALA A 396 30.89 13.20 0.90
CA ALA A 396 30.22 12.09 0.22
C ALA A 396 28.89 12.47 -0.46
N GLY A 397 28.39 13.70 -0.24
CA GLY A 397 27.20 14.23 -0.92
C GLY A 397 25.89 14.15 -0.13
N ALA A 398 25.93 13.91 1.18
CA ALA A 398 24.73 14.03 2.02
C ALA A 398 24.16 15.45 1.92
N PHE A 399 22.84 15.59 1.82
CA PHE A 399 22.20 16.92 1.71
C PHE A 399 22.04 17.61 3.07
N ALA A 400 22.07 16.82 4.15
CA ALA A 400 21.94 17.23 5.54
C ALA A 400 22.53 16.13 6.44
N THR A 401 22.78 16.43 7.70
CA THR A 401 23.19 15.42 8.68
C THR A 401 22.47 15.60 10.02
N VAL A 402 21.95 14.52 10.58
CA VAL A 402 21.45 14.47 11.97
C VAL A 402 22.65 14.46 12.91
N VAL A 403 22.56 15.24 13.99
CA VAL A 403 23.53 15.27 15.09
C VAL A 403 22.79 14.90 16.37
N GLU A 404 23.06 13.70 16.88
CA GLU A 404 22.34 13.15 18.04
C GLU A 404 23.20 13.07 19.31
N ALA A 405 22.63 13.53 20.42
CA ALA A 405 23.18 13.44 21.77
C ALA A 405 24.63 13.96 21.88
N VAL A 406 24.85 15.20 21.45
CA VAL A 406 26.14 15.91 21.46
C VAL A 406 26.03 17.18 22.32
N PRO A 407 27.06 17.58 23.10
CA PRO A 407 27.07 18.86 23.79
C PRO A 407 26.74 20.04 22.86
N ALA A 408 25.91 20.98 23.34
CA ALA A 408 25.34 22.04 22.51
C ALA A 408 26.42 22.93 21.87
N GLU A 409 27.48 23.22 22.60
CA GLU A 409 28.61 24.03 22.13
C GLU A 409 29.34 23.33 20.98
N ILE A 410 29.53 22.02 21.08
CA ILE A 410 30.18 21.21 20.04
C ILE A 410 29.30 21.14 18.80
N ALA A 411 28.01 20.84 18.95
CA ALA A 411 27.07 20.79 17.83
C ALA A 411 26.95 22.15 17.11
N THR A 412 26.98 23.26 17.86
CA THR A 412 27.02 24.62 17.29
C THR A 412 28.28 24.85 16.47
N LEU A 413 29.45 24.44 16.97
CA LEU A 413 30.71 24.58 16.25
C LEU A 413 30.76 23.68 15.00
N VAL A 414 30.26 22.44 15.09
CA VAL A 414 30.13 21.54 13.94
C VAL A 414 29.23 22.16 12.88
N THR A 415 28.06 22.67 13.27
CA THR A 415 27.11 23.33 12.35
C THR A 415 27.75 24.49 11.59
N LYS A 416 28.53 25.33 12.28
CA LYS A 416 29.26 26.46 11.67
C LYS A 416 30.37 26.03 10.69
N LYS A 417 30.86 24.79 10.78
CA LYS A 417 31.93 24.26 9.92
C LYS A 417 31.42 23.49 8.72
N LEU A 418 30.14 23.13 8.68
CA LEU A 418 29.51 22.44 7.55
C LEU A 418 28.86 23.44 6.58
N ARG A 419 28.70 22.98 5.34
CA ARG A 419 28.03 23.64 4.21
C ARG A 419 26.63 23.08 3.96
N ILE A 420 26.26 22.04 4.70
CA ILE A 420 24.96 21.38 4.68
C ILE A 420 24.26 21.62 6.03
N PRO A 421 22.92 21.67 6.06
CA PRO A 421 22.18 21.80 7.31
C PRO A 421 22.44 20.63 8.28
N THR A 422 22.51 20.97 9.57
CA THR A 422 22.52 20.01 10.67
C THR A 422 21.13 19.94 11.31
N ILE A 423 20.63 18.73 11.57
CA ILE A 423 19.36 18.51 12.26
C ILE A 423 19.67 17.96 13.65
N GLY A 424 19.41 18.74 14.70
CA GLY A 424 19.74 18.37 16.07
C GLY A 424 18.66 17.50 16.73
N ILE A 425 19.09 16.53 17.54
CA ILE A 425 18.26 15.85 18.53
C ILE A 425 19.10 15.62 19.80
N GLY A 426 18.78 16.34 20.86
CA GLY A 426 19.67 16.40 22.03
C GLY A 426 21.04 17.02 21.74
N ALA A 427 21.12 17.91 20.75
CA ALA A 427 22.33 18.62 20.32
C ALA A 427 22.27 20.15 20.54
N GLY A 428 21.31 20.62 21.34
CA GLY A 428 21.07 22.05 21.55
C GLY A 428 20.44 22.76 20.34
N ASN A 429 20.22 24.07 20.47
CA ASN A 429 19.54 24.90 19.47
C ASN A 429 20.48 25.54 18.44
N GLY A 430 21.77 25.19 18.45
CA GLY A 430 22.76 25.71 17.49
C GLY A 430 22.81 24.97 16.15
N CYS A 431 22.02 23.91 15.98
CA CYS A 431 21.83 23.21 14.71
C CYS A 431 20.92 23.99 13.75
N SER A 432 20.99 23.69 12.46
CA SER A 432 20.16 24.32 11.41
C SER A 432 18.67 23.95 11.46
N GLY A 433 18.34 22.88 12.18
CA GLY A 433 16.98 22.41 12.40
C GLY A 433 16.94 21.45 13.59
N GLN A 434 15.76 20.92 13.88
CA GLN A 434 15.54 19.99 15.00
C GLN A 434 14.66 18.81 14.57
N VAL A 435 14.91 17.64 15.17
CA VAL A 435 14.06 16.46 15.05
C VAL A 435 13.66 15.93 16.43
N LEU A 436 12.42 15.48 16.56
CA LEU A 436 11.93 14.70 17.70
C LEU A 436 11.10 13.51 17.21
N VAL A 437 11.10 12.45 18.02
CA VAL A 437 10.14 11.35 17.89
C VAL A 437 8.76 11.88 18.24
N GLN A 438 7.81 11.80 17.31
CA GLN A 438 6.49 12.41 17.45
C GLN A 438 5.70 11.81 18.62
N VAL A 439 5.80 10.50 18.83
CA VAL A 439 5.14 9.80 19.94
C VAL A 439 5.61 10.37 21.28
N ASP A 440 6.92 10.62 21.42
CA ASP A 440 7.52 11.14 22.65
C ASP A 440 7.12 12.60 22.90
N MET A 441 7.15 13.43 21.87
CA MET A 441 6.80 14.85 22.02
C MET A 441 5.29 15.08 22.21
N LEU A 442 4.43 14.20 21.67
CA LEU A 442 2.99 14.24 21.90
C LEU A 442 2.54 13.63 23.23
N GLY A 443 3.46 12.99 23.97
CA GLY A 443 3.09 12.32 25.22
C GLY A 443 2.24 11.07 25.03
N ASN A 444 2.41 10.36 23.91
CA ASN A 444 1.60 9.18 23.58
C ASN A 444 2.27 7.88 24.03
N PHE A 445 2.46 7.70 25.33
CA PHE A 445 3.08 6.51 25.91
C PHE A 445 2.62 6.31 27.35
N PRO A 446 2.69 5.06 27.87
CA PRO A 446 2.26 4.78 29.23
C PRO A 446 3.08 5.54 30.30
N PRO A 447 2.48 5.83 31.47
CA PRO A 447 3.19 6.45 32.58
C PRO A 447 4.39 5.60 33.01
N GLY A 448 5.46 6.26 33.45
CA GLY A 448 6.68 5.58 33.89
C GLY A 448 7.66 5.21 32.79
N ARG A 449 7.32 5.38 31.50
CA ARG A 449 8.28 5.26 30.40
C ARG A 449 9.40 6.29 30.57
N PHE A 450 10.65 5.82 30.49
CA PHE A 450 11.81 6.69 30.50
C PHE A 450 11.84 7.55 29.23
N LEU A 451 11.92 8.87 29.42
CA LEU A 451 12.10 9.82 28.32
C LEU A 451 13.55 10.30 28.27
N PRO A 452 14.17 10.36 27.08
CA PRO A 452 15.46 11.01 26.94
C PRO A 452 15.40 12.46 27.41
N LYS A 453 16.44 12.93 28.11
CA LYS A 453 16.50 14.28 28.71
C LYS A 453 16.27 15.43 27.72
N PHE A 454 16.45 15.20 26.43
CA PHE A 454 16.31 16.20 25.39
C PHE A 454 14.88 16.34 24.87
N VAL A 455 13.98 15.45 25.26
CA VAL A 455 12.58 15.49 24.83
C VAL A 455 11.83 16.54 25.64
N LYS A 456 11.13 17.42 24.92
CA LYS A 456 10.06 18.27 25.48
C LYS A 456 8.71 17.66 25.12
N LYS A 457 7.87 17.40 26.12
CA LYS A 457 6.47 17.02 25.96
C LYS A 457 5.64 18.28 25.64
N TYR A 458 4.95 18.27 24.50
CA TYR A 458 4.08 19.35 24.02
C TYR A 458 2.59 19.07 24.24
N GLY A 459 2.21 17.83 24.52
CA GLY A 459 0.82 17.41 24.79
C GLY A 459 0.75 16.11 25.58
N ASP A 460 -0.45 15.64 25.90
CA ASP A 460 -0.69 14.41 26.66
C ASP A 460 -1.71 13.49 25.98
N VAL A 461 -1.32 12.93 24.83
CA VAL A 461 -2.20 12.04 24.06
C VAL A 461 -2.54 10.77 24.84
N TRP A 462 -1.62 10.22 25.64
CA TRP A 462 -1.92 9.06 26.47
C TRP A 462 -3.04 9.34 27.47
N GLY A 463 -2.94 10.44 28.22
CA GLY A 463 -3.93 10.82 29.23
C GLY A 463 -5.32 10.99 28.60
N GLU A 464 -5.39 11.70 27.48
CA GLU A 464 -6.63 11.90 26.75
C GLU A 464 -7.21 10.61 26.17
N SER A 465 -6.36 9.75 25.57
CA SER A 465 -6.81 8.44 25.06
C SER A 465 -7.33 7.55 26.19
N SER A 466 -6.63 7.52 27.32
CA SER A 466 -7.03 6.73 28.48
C SER A 466 -8.38 7.20 29.03
N ARG A 467 -8.56 8.51 29.17
CA ARG A 467 -9.84 9.12 29.59
C ARG A 467 -10.98 8.74 28.65
N ALA A 468 -10.78 8.90 27.34
CA ALA A 468 -11.81 8.60 26.34
C ALA A 468 -12.20 7.11 26.33
N ILE A 469 -11.23 6.20 26.39
CA ILE A 469 -11.48 4.75 26.44
C ILE A 469 -12.20 4.35 27.73
N GLN A 470 -11.84 4.94 28.87
CA GLN A 470 -12.53 4.71 30.13
C GLN A 470 -13.97 5.22 30.11
N GLN A 471 -14.21 6.39 29.54
CA GLN A 471 -15.55 6.94 29.36
C GLN A 471 -16.42 6.03 28.46
N TYR A 472 -15.90 5.60 27.31
CA TYR A 472 -16.59 4.64 26.45
C TYR A 472 -16.97 3.36 27.19
N LYS A 473 -16.04 2.79 27.97
CA LYS A 473 -16.31 1.60 28.80
C LYS A 473 -17.46 1.84 29.78
N GLU A 474 -17.49 3.00 30.44
CA GLU A 474 -18.54 3.34 31.41
C GLU A 474 -19.90 3.53 30.72
N GLU A 475 -19.94 4.25 29.61
CA GLU A 475 -21.17 4.48 28.85
C GLU A 475 -21.76 3.19 28.27
N VAL A 476 -20.90 2.24 27.84
CA VAL A 476 -21.36 0.90 27.43
C VAL A 476 -21.92 0.11 28.60
N LYS A 477 -21.25 0.13 29.76
CA LYS A 477 -21.69 -0.60 30.96
C LYS A 477 -23.02 -0.08 31.51
N THR A 478 -23.21 1.22 31.47
CA THR A 478 -24.44 1.89 31.93
C THR A 478 -25.53 1.90 30.85
N ARG A 479 -25.24 1.41 29.64
CA ARG A 479 -26.10 1.50 28.45
C ARG A 479 -26.47 2.95 28.06
N ALA A 480 -25.65 3.92 28.46
CA ALA A 480 -25.74 5.29 27.95
C ALA A 480 -25.30 5.36 26.48
N TYR A 481 -24.39 4.48 26.05
CA TYR A 481 -23.99 4.31 24.66
C TYR A 481 -24.36 2.91 24.13
N PRO A 482 -24.87 2.78 22.88
CA PRO A 482 -25.25 3.88 21.98
C PRO A 482 -26.52 4.60 22.43
N ALA A 483 -26.52 5.93 22.38
CA ALA A 483 -27.72 6.75 22.46
C ALA A 483 -28.51 6.71 21.13
N VAL A 484 -29.74 7.22 21.13
CA VAL A 484 -30.67 7.13 19.97
C VAL A 484 -30.07 7.70 18.68
N GLU A 485 -29.34 8.81 18.77
CA GLU A 485 -28.65 9.45 17.64
C GLU A 485 -27.55 8.59 17.00
N HIS A 486 -27.06 7.56 17.70
CA HIS A 486 -26.07 6.59 17.21
C HIS A 486 -26.72 5.31 16.69
N THR A 487 -28.05 5.26 16.60
CA THR A 487 -28.82 4.10 16.13
C THR A 487 -29.54 4.38 14.82
N TYR A 488 -29.97 3.31 14.16
CA TYR A 488 -30.78 3.38 12.96
C TYR A 488 -32.24 3.08 13.32
N ALA A 489 -33.17 3.91 12.87
CA ALA A 489 -34.59 3.68 13.07
C ALA A 489 -35.15 2.68 12.06
N MET A 490 -36.10 1.85 12.49
CA MET A 490 -36.95 1.02 11.64
C MET A 490 -38.38 1.58 11.64
N PRO A 491 -39.09 1.59 10.49
CA PRO A 491 -40.52 1.92 10.48
C PRO A 491 -41.30 1.00 11.42
N GLN A 492 -42.22 1.56 12.22
CA GLN A 492 -42.94 0.79 13.24
C GLN A 492 -43.74 -0.40 12.68
N ALA A 493 -44.26 -0.28 11.46
CA ALA A 493 -45.00 -1.35 10.80
C ALA A 493 -44.11 -2.57 10.50
N GLU A 494 -42.89 -2.35 10.02
CA GLU A 494 -41.92 -3.41 9.73
C GLU A 494 -41.44 -4.08 11.02
N LEU A 495 -41.28 -3.30 12.10
CA LEU A 495 -40.94 -3.85 13.42
C LEU A 495 -42.05 -4.77 13.94
N ALA A 496 -43.31 -4.35 13.84
CA ALA A 496 -44.45 -5.15 14.28
C ALA A 496 -44.60 -6.45 13.47
N GLU A 497 -44.35 -6.42 12.15
CA GLU A 497 -44.33 -7.61 11.32
C GLU A 497 -43.20 -8.56 11.72
N PHE A 498 -42.00 -8.04 11.98
CA PHE A 498 -40.86 -8.83 12.47
C PHE A 498 -41.14 -9.48 13.83
N GLU A 499 -41.73 -8.74 14.77
CA GLU A 499 -42.13 -9.27 16.08
C GLU A 499 -43.13 -10.41 15.97
N LYS A 500 -44.10 -10.29 15.04
CA LYS A 500 -45.07 -11.35 14.77
C LYS A 500 -44.40 -12.63 14.26
N LEU A 501 -43.53 -12.51 13.26
CA LEU A 501 -42.80 -13.66 12.68
C LEU A 501 -41.91 -14.36 13.71
N MET A 502 -41.27 -13.60 14.60
CA MET A 502 -40.46 -14.16 15.69
C MET A 502 -41.26 -14.92 16.74
N ALA A 503 -42.54 -14.57 16.94
CA ALA A 503 -43.42 -15.29 17.86
C ALA A 503 -43.89 -16.62 17.24
N GLU A 504 -44.19 -16.64 15.95
CA GLU A 504 -44.57 -17.83 15.19
C GLU A 504 -43.41 -18.86 15.13
N ASP A 505 -42.16 -18.42 15.00
CA ASP A 505 -40.96 -19.29 14.96
C ASP A 505 -40.68 -20.04 16.29
N LYS A 506 -41.13 -19.46 17.43
CA LYS A 506 -41.02 -20.12 18.75
C LYS A 506 -42.03 -21.25 18.94
N GLU A 507 -43.16 -21.21 18.25
CA GLU A 507 -44.17 -22.28 18.31
C GLU A 507 -43.75 -23.52 17.50
N GLU A 508 -42.91 -23.39 16.47
CA GLU A 508 -42.39 -24.54 15.70
C GLU A 508 -41.20 -25.25 16.35
N THR A 509 -40.44 -24.59 17.22
CA THR A 509 -39.27 -25.19 17.92
C THR A 509 -39.60 -25.81 19.28
N SER A 510 -40.85 -25.75 19.72
CA SER A 510 -41.32 -26.28 21.02
C SER A 510 -42.22 -27.52 20.91
N VAL A 511 -42.21 -28.22 19.76
CA VAL A 511 -42.92 -29.50 19.52
C VAL A 511 -41.97 -30.70 19.51
#